data_AF-A0A6A3IFB9-F1
#
_entry.id   AF-A0A6A3IFB9-F1
#
_cell.length_a   1.000
_cell.length_b   1.000
_cell.length_c   1.000
_cell.angle_alpha   90.00
_cell.angle_beta   90.00
_cell.angle_gamma   90.00
#
_symmetry.space_group_name_H-M   'P 1'
#
loop_
_entity.id
_entity.type
_entity.pdbx_description
1 polymer ?
#
loop_
_entity_poly.entity_id
_entity_poly.type
_entity_poly.pdbx_seq_one_letter_code
_entity_poly.pdbx_strand_id
1 'polypeptide(L)'
;MSPGIMDTLTVIPVDEIVSHEIPYVRSKIDERGHKKAWNTFWSYFSQTWMKNYAPSWWNVSEMILTYADIRSRTNNPVGSYNNLYKGCFKNGLPNPCVWLQVTKRAAVRVCEMLDQTRKNIRDPPSHLVVADPRIPADYPLDDLDE
;
A
#
# COMPACT_ATOMS: atom_id res chain seq x y z
N MET A 1 11.59 13.78 -2.17
CA MET A 1 10.74 13.15 -1.13
C MET A 1 11.59 12.11 -0.42
N SER A 2 11.58 12.12 0.90
CA SER A 2 12.20 11.03 1.67
C SER A 2 11.44 9.73 1.36
N PRO A 3 12.13 8.60 1.14
CA PRO A 3 11.48 7.30 1.01
C PRO A 3 10.58 7.01 2.23
N GLY A 4 9.45 6.33 2.02
CA GLY A 4 8.57 5.88 3.10
C GLY A 4 7.43 6.84 3.48
N ILE A 5 7.52 8.14 3.15
CA ILE A 5 6.51 9.14 3.59
C ILE A 5 5.12 8.95 2.97
N MET A 6 5.01 8.34 1.78
CA MET A 6 3.70 8.04 1.20
C MET A 6 3.22 6.63 1.56
N ASP A 7 4.14 5.77 1.99
CA ASP A 7 3.84 4.37 2.30
C ASP A 7 3.04 4.26 3.62
N THR A 8 3.19 5.27 4.47
CA THR A 8 2.41 5.51 5.71
C THR A 8 0.89 5.44 5.50
N LEU A 9 0.41 5.92 4.34
CA LEU A 9 -1.01 5.84 3.96
C LEU A 9 -1.57 4.41 4.01
N THR A 10 -0.73 3.38 3.86
CA THR A 10 -1.14 1.97 3.85
C THR A 10 -1.04 1.29 5.22
N VAL A 11 -0.39 1.94 6.20
CA VAL A 11 -0.07 1.35 7.51
C VAL A 11 -0.76 2.04 8.68
N ILE A 12 -1.33 3.23 8.46
CA ILE A 12 -2.16 3.95 9.45
C ILE A 12 -3.63 3.49 9.36
N PRO A 13 -4.36 3.39 10.49
CA PRO A 13 -5.80 3.13 10.49
C PRO A 13 -6.57 4.06 9.57
N VAL A 14 -7.55 3.52 8.83
CA VAL A 14 -8.21 4.27 7.74
C VAL A 14 -8.96 5.50 8.25
N ASP A 15 -9.49 5.44 9.47
CA ASP A 15 -10.17 6.52 10.17
C ASP A 15 -9.23 7.68 10.54
N GLU A 16 -7.95 7.41 10.80
CA GLU A 16 -6.93 8.43 11.10
C GLU A 16 -6.35 9.09 9.84
N ILE A 17 -6.58 8.54 8.65
CA ILE A 17 -5.91 9.03 7.43
C ILE A 17 -6.23 10.49 7.14
N VAL A 18 -7.51 10.89 7.25
CA VAL A 18 -7.93 12.24 6.88
C VAL A 18 -7.53 13.25 7.96
N SER A 19 -7.62 12.89 9.23
CA SER A 19 -7.33 13.76 10.37
C SER A 19 -5.84 13.91 10.66
N HIS A 20 -5.05 12.84 10.51
CA HIS A 20 -3.66 12.78 10.97
C HIS A 20 -2.68 12.53 9.84
N GLU A 21 -2.92 11.50 9.00
CA GLU A 21 -1.95 11.11 7.97
C GLU A 21 -1.79 12.15 6.87
N ILE A 22 -2.89 12.65 6.29
CA ILE A 22 -2.80 13.66 5.21
C ILE A 22 -2.09 14.93 5.71
N PRO A 23 -2.43 15.51 6.88
CA PRO A 23 -1.67 16.62 7.45
C PRO A 23 -0.20 16.28 7.71
N TYR A 24 0.10 15.09 8.24
CA TYR A 24 1.47 14.62 8.46
C TYR A 24 2.26 14.58 7.15
N VAL A 25 1.77 13.91 6.11
CA VAL A 25 2.45 13.86 4.80
C VAL A 25 2.66 15.25 4.24
N ARG A 26 1.64 16.10 4.30
CA ARG A 26 1.71 17.51 3.86
C ARG A 26 2.79 18.31 4.57
N SER A 27 3.08 18.00 5.83
CA SER A 27 4.18 18.63 6.56
C SER A 27 5.57 18.18 6.08
N LYS A 28 5.66 17.00 5.46
CA LYS A 28 6.91 16.37 5.00
C LYS A 28 7.20 16.59 3.52
N ILE A 29 6.21 16.99 2.72
CA ILE A 29 6.35 17.25 1.29
C ILE A 29 6.25 18.75 0.98
N ASP A 30 7.02 19.22 -0.01
CA ASP A 30 6.88 20.59 -0.49
C ASP A 30 5.79 20.69 -1.56
N GLU A 31 4.68 21.35 -1.23
CA GLU A 31 3.56 21.59 -2.14
C GLU A 31 3.61 22.97 -2.83
N ARG A 32 4.58 23.84 -2.54
CA ARG A 32 4.56 25.28 -2.90
C ARG A 32 4.45 25.56 -4.41
N GLY A 33 4.84 24.62 -5.27
CA GLY A 33 4.67 24.70 -6.73
C GLY A 33 3.50 23.89 -7.32
N HIS A 34 2.89 22.99 -6.54
CA HIS A 34 1.95 21.98 -7.04
C HIS A 34 0.71 21.81 -6.17
N LYS A 35 0.36 22.80 -5.35
CA LYS A 35 -0.78 22.77 -4.41
C LYS A 35 -2.08 22.27 -5.04
N LYS A 36 -2.40 22.69 -6.26
CA LYS A 36 -3.61 22.21 -6.97
C LYS A 36 -3.54 20.71 -7.29
N ALA A 37 -2.40 20.22 -7.77
CA ALA A 37 -2.21 18.82 -8.07
C ALA A 37 -2.29 17.95 -6.81
N TRP A 38 -1.67 18.41 -5.72
CA TRP A 38 -1.75 17.74 -4.42
C TRP A 38 -3.18 17.72 -3.87
N ASN A 39 -3.90 18.84 -3.88
CA ASN A 39 -5.32 18.86 -3.50
C ASN A 39 -6.17 17.87 -4.31
N THR A 40 -5.93 17.80 -5.63
CA THR A 40 -6.59 16.81 -6.49
C THR A 40 -6.22 15.39 -6.10
N PHE A 41 -4.94 15.12 -5.83
CA PHE A 41 -4.47 13.81 -5.38
C PHE A 41 -5.16 13.39 -4.08
N TRP A 42 -5.17 14.25 -3.06
CA TRP A 42 -5.79 13.94 -1.76
C TRP A 42 -7.29 13.70 -1.88
N SER A 43 -7.99 14.54 -2.65
CA SER A 43 -9.42 14.36 -2.93
C SER A 43 -9.70 13.03 -3.65
N TYR A 44 -8.91 12.73 -4.68
CA TYR A 44 -8.99 11.46 -5.41
C TYR A 44 -8.70 10.28 -4.50
N PHE A 45 -7.68 10.37 -3.65
CA PHE A 45 -7.28 9.31 -2.73
C PHE A 45 -8.41 8.98 -1.77
N SER A 46 -8.95 9.98 -1.05
CA SER A 46 -10.03 9.77 -0.09
C SER A 46 -11.30 9.26 -0.76
N GLN A 47 -11.68 9.77 -1.93
CA GLN A 47 -12.86 9.26 -2.64
C GLN A 47 -12.66 7.84 -3.16
N THR A 48 -11.49 7.53 -3.70
CA THR A 48 -11.26 6.25 -4.36
C THR A 48 -10.97 5.16 -3.34
N TRP A 49 -9.94 5.35 -2.51
CA TRP A 49 -9.43 4.31 -1.62
C TRP A 49 -10.26 4.17 -0.35
N MET A 50 -10.80 5.25 0.19
CA MET A 50 -11.56 5.18 1.44
C MET A 50 -13.06 4.91 1.23
N LYS A 51 -13.63 5.23 0.06
CA LYS A 51 -15.07 5.00 -0.21
C LYS A 51 -15.35 3.84 -1.15
N ASN A 52 -14.54 3.64 -2.19
CA ASN A 52 -14.86 2.65 -3.23
C ASN A 52 -14.18 1.30 -3.02
N TYR A 53 -13.10 1.27 -2.23
CA TYR A 53 -12.33 0.05 -1.96
C TYR A 53 -12.36 -0.30 -0.48
N ALA A 54 -12.57 -1.57 -0.18
CA ALA A 54 -12.48 -2.06 1.19
C ALA A 54 -11.06 -1.87 1.74
N PRO A 55 -10.87 -1.35 2.96
CA PRO A 55 -9.57 -1.22 3.61
C PRO A 55 -8.73 -2.50 3.55
N SER A 56 -9.37 -3.66 3.70
CA SER A 56 -8.70 -4.96 3.62
C SER A 56 -8.01 -5.22 2.27
N TRP A 57 -8.27 -4.48 1.20
CA TRP A 57 -7.58 -4.71 -0.07
C TRP A 57 -6.24 -3.96 -0.18
N TRP A 58 -6.01 -2.96 0.64
CA TRP A 58 -4.89 -2.02 0.44
C TRP A 58 -4.21 -1.54 1.72
N ASN A 59 -4.90 -1.62 2.86
CA ASN A 59 -4.41 -1.20 4.15
C ASN A 59 -4.00 -2.41 5.01
N VAL A 60 -2.85 -2.29 5.68
CA VAL A 60 -2.24 -3.32 6.53
C VAL A 60 -2.06 -2.86 7.98
N SER A 61 -2.68 -1.75 8.40
CA SER A 61 -2.60 -1.23 9.78
C SER A 61 -2.96 -2.29 10.82
N GLU A 62 -4.08 -2.99 10.64
CA GLU A 62 -4.52 -4.09 11.51
C GLU A 62 -3.45 -5.18 11.65
N MET A 63 -2.74 -5.51 10.57
CA MET A 63 -1.68 -6.52 10.59
C MET A 63 -0.47 -6.05 11.41
N ILE A 64 -0.15 -4.76 11.35
CA ILE A 64 0.91 -4.15 12.16
C ILE A 64 0.51 -4.13 13.64
N LEU A 65 -0.72 -3.71 13.95
CA LEU A 65 -1.25 -3.65 15.32
C LEU A 65 -1.33 -5.05 15.97
N THR A 66 -1.62 -6.08 15.19
CA THR A 66 -1.67 -7.48 15.64
C THR A 66 -0.31 -8.19 15.60
N TYR A 67 0.78 -7.46 15.32
CA TYR A 67 2.14 -8.00 15.20
C TYR A 67 2.28 -9.16 14.21
N ALA A 68 1.51 -9.13 13.12
CA ALA A 68 1.65 -10.09 12.03
C ALA A 68 3.04 -9.99 11.39
N ASP A 69 3.65 -11.13 11.04
CA ASP A 69 5.00 -11.18 10.45
C ASP A 69 4.98 -10.80 8.96
N ILE A 70 4.93 -9.49 8.69
CA ILE A 70 4.94 -8.93 7.33
C ILE A 70 6.39 -8.75 6.87
N ARG A 71 6.83 -9.61 5.94
CA ARG A 71 8.15 -9.50 5.30
C ARG A 71 8.05 -9.36 3.80
N SER A 72 8.73 -8.35 3.25
CA SER A 72 8.91 -8.26 1.80
C SER A 72 9.74 -9.43 1.28
N ARG A 73 9.25 -10.10 0.22
CA ARG A 73 9.95 -11.20 -0.47
C ARG A 73 11.08 -10.74 -1.41
N THR A 74 11.30 -9.44 -1.52
CA THR A 74 12.21 -8.87 -2.51
C THR A 74 12.70 -7.49 -2.07
N ASN A 75 13.92 -7.15 -2.48
CA ASN A 75 14.48 -5.82 -2.31
C ASN A 75 13.94 -4.78 -3.30
N ASN A 76 13.14 -5.21 -4.28
CA ASN A 76 12.53 -4.35 -5.28
C ASN A 76 11.09 -4.81 -5.54
N PRO A 77 10.14 -4.50 -4.64
CA PRO A 77 8.76 -4.99 -4.73
C PRO A 77 8.09 -4.56 -6.04
N VAL A 78 8.28 -3.32 -6.47
CA VAL A 78 7.74 -2.80 -7.73
C VAL A 78 8.37 -3.50 -8.94
N GLY A 79 9.69 -3.66 -8.97
CA GLY A 79 10.37 -4.36 -10.06
C GLY A 79 9.98 -5.84 -10.14
N SER A 80 9.89 -6.51 -9.00
CA SER A 80 9.44 -7.91 -8.90
C SER A 80 8.01 -8.07 -9.38
N TYR A 81 7.09 -7.20 -8.92
CA TYR A 81 5.71 -7.19 -9.40
C TYR A 81 5.64 -6.91 -10.90
N ASN A 82 6.37 -5.92 -11.40
CA ASN A 82 6.39 -5.59 -12.83
C ASN A 82 6.91 -6.75 -13.67
N ASN A 83 7.93 -7.48 -13.21
CA ASN A 83 8.44 -8.67 -13.90
C ASN A 83 7.42 -9.81 -13.87
N LEU A 84 6.77 -10.05 -12.73
CA LEU A 84 5.70 -11.05 -12.60
C LEU A 84 4.52 -10.70 -13.50
N TYR A 85 4.10 -9.44 -13.51
CA TYR A 85 3.01 -8.92 -14.33
C TYR A 85 3.33 -9.02 -15.82
N LYS A 86 4.53 -8.61 -16.24
CA LYS A 86 5.02 -8.79 -17.62
C LYS A 86 5.02 -10.26 -18.03
N GLY A 87 5.48 -11.15 -17.15
CA GLY A 87 5.49 -12.60 -17.39
C GLY A 87 4.10 -13.23 -17.54
N CYS A 88 3.02 -12.53 -17.14
CA CYS A 88 1.66 -13.00 -17.39
C CYS A 88 1.24 -12.88 -18.87
N PHE A 89 1.96 -12.10 -19.67
CA PHE A 89 1.67 -11.91 -21.09
C PHE A 89 2.49 -12.89 -21.93
N LYS A 90 1.81 -13.82 -22.60
CA LYS A 90 2.47 -14.90 -23.34
C LYS A 90 3.15 -14.44 -24.64
N ASN A 91 2.65 -13.38 -25.31
CA ASN A 91 3.19 -12.88 -26.59
C ASN A 91 2.77 -11.41 -26.86
N GLY A 92 3.74 -10.49 -26.98
CA GLY A 92 3.52 -9.13 -27.52
C GLY A 92 2.59 -8.20 -26.73
N LEU A 93 2.25 -7.06 -27.35
CA LEU A 93 1.30 -6.09 -26.78
C LEU A 93 -0.10 -6.72 -26.67
N PRO A 94 -0.65 -6.90 -25.46
CA PRO A 94 -1.96 -7.52 -25.29
C PRO A 94 -3.04 -6.62 -25.87
N ASN A 95 -4.07 -7.23 -26.49
CA ASN A 95 -5.29 -6.48 -26.77
C ASN A 95 -5.95 -6.05 -25.43
N PRO A 96 -6.78 -4.99 -25.43
CA PRO A 96 -7.36 -4.45 -24.20
C PRO A 96 -8.14 -5.48 -23.36
N CYS A 97 -8.84 -6.43 -23.99
CA CYS A 97 -9.59 -7.46 -23.27
C CYS A 97 -8.67 -8.45 -22.56
N VAL A 98 -7.60 -8.89 -23.22
CA VAL A 98 -6.58 -9.76 -22.63
C VAL A 98 -5.86 -9.04 -21.50
N TRP A 99 -5.52 -7.77 -21.70
CA TRP A 99 -4.94 -6.93 -20.66
C TRP A 99 -5.86 -6.88 -19.43
N LEU A 100 -7.13 -6.50 -19.61
CA LEU A 100 -8.09 -6.39 -18.50
C LEU A 100 -8.24 -7.70 -17.72
N GLN A 101 -8.33 -8.84 -18.42
CA GLN A 101 -8.43 -10.15 -17.78
C GLN A 101 -7.17 -10.51 -16.97
N VAL A 102 -5.99 -10.24 -17.52
CA VAL A 102 -4.71 -10.49 -16.83
C VAL A 102 -4.57 -9.55 -15.63
N THR A 103 -4.88 -8.26 -15.77
CA THR A 103 -4.89 -7.29 -14.68
C THR A 103 -5.82 -7.73 -13.55
N LYS A 104 -7.05 -8.15 -13.88
CA LYS A 104 -8.01 -8.63 -12.87
C LYS A 104 -7.48 -9.85 -12.13
N ARG A 105 -6.91 -10.84 -12.83
CA ARG A 105 -6.32 -12.02 -12.17
C ARG A 105 -5.11 -11.67 -11.30
N ALA A 106 -4.25 -10.76 -11.76
CA ALA A 106 -3.10 -10.30 -10.97
C ALA A 106 -3.54 -9.58 -9.70
N ALA A 107 -4.55 -8.70 -9.78
CA ALA A 107 -5.12 -8.01 -8.63
C ALA A 107 -5.74 -8.98 -7.61
N VAL A 108 -6.54 -9.94 -8.08
CA VAL A 108 -7.12 -10.99 -7.21
C VAL A 108 -6.03 -11.76 -6.47
N ARG A 109 -4.98 -12.18 -7.19
CA ARG A 109 -3.85 -12.89 -6.57
C ARG A 109 -3.17 -12.08 -5.47
N VAL A 110 -3.00 -10.78 -5.65
CA VAL A 110 -2.42 -9.91 -4.61
C VAL A 110 -3.35 -9.80 -3.39
N CYS A 111 -4.66 -9.65 -3.60
CA CYS A 111 -5.64 -9.62 -2.51
C CYS A 111 -5.66 -10.95 -1.73
N GLU A 112 -5.66 -12.08 -2.43
CA GLU A 112 -5.58 -13.41 -1.81
C GLU A 112 -4.29 -13.59 -1.01
N MET A 113 -3.17 -13.07 -1.49
CA MET A 113 -1.91 -13.10 -0.76
C MET A 113 -1.99 -12.28 0.53
N LEU A 114 -2.59 -11.08 0.49
CA LEU A 114 -2.79 -10.26 1.69
C LEU A 114 -3.69 -10.97 2.70
N ASP A 115 -4.80 -11.56 2.26
CA ASP A 115 -5.72 -12.28 3.13
C ASP A 115 -5.09 -13.54 3.74
N GLN A 116 -4.23 -14.25 3.00
CA GLN A 116 -3.47 -15.38 3.54
C GLN A 116 -2.47 -14.95 4.60
N THR A 117 -1.78 -13.81 4.39
CA THR A 117 -0.87 -13.24 5.38
C THR A 117 -1.62 -12.81 6.64
N ARG A 118 -2.80 -12.16 6.50
CA ARG A 118 -3.66 -11.81 7.65
C ARG A 118 -4.04 -13.01 8.50
N LYS A 119 -4.34 -14.13 7.84
CA LYS A 119 -4.74 -15.38 8.52
C LYS A 119 -3.54 -16.18 9.04
N ASN A 120 -2.31 -15.69 8.92
CA ASN A 120 -1.08 -16.41 9.25
C ASN A 120 -1.00 -17.82 8.61
N ILE A 121 -1.63 -18.01 7.45
CA ILE A 121 -1.64 -19.30 6.74
C ILE A 121 -0.32 -19.54 6.01
N ARG A 122 0.42 -18.47 5.73
CA ARG A 122 1.60 -18.49 4.89
C ARG A 122 2.85 -18.15 5.70
N ASP A 123 3.83 -19.03 5.66
CA ASP A 123 5.12 -18.76 6.31
C ASP A 123 5.85 -17.59 5.63
N PRO A 124 6.43 -16.68 6.41
CA PRO A 124 7.26 -15.62 5.89
C PRO A 124 8.47 -16.21 5.14
N PRO A 125 8.92 -15.57 4.04
CA PRO A 125 10.15 -15.96 3.38
C PRO A 125 11.37 -15.90 4.34
N SER A 126 12.30 -16.85 4.21
CA SER A 126 13.46 -16.97 5.13
C SER A 126 14.64 -16.02 4.84
N HIS A 127 14.53 -15.14 3.84
CA HIS A 127 15.63 -14.23 3.47
C HIS A 127 15.52 -12.87 4.18
N LEU A 128 16.60 -12.08 4.09
CA LEU A 128 16.74 -10.74 4.68
C LEU A 128 15.48 -9.88 4.44
N VAL A 129 14.91 -9.37 5.54
CA VAL A 129 13.81 -8.41 5.53
C VAL A 129 14.27 -7.15 4.80
N VAL A 130 13.67 -6.84 3.64
CA VAL A 130 14.09 -5.66 2.85
C VAL A 130 13.20 -4.44 3.02
N ALA A 131 11.96 -4.64 3.44
CA ALA A 131 11.06 -3.56 3.81
C ALA A 131 10.23 -4.06 4.99
N ASP A 132 10.29 -3.32 6.07
CA ASP A 132 9.48 -3.51 7.27
C ASP A 132 8.49 -2.33 7.33
N PRO A 133 7.20 -2.55 7.01
CA PRO A 133 6.21 -1.49 7.04
C PRO A 133 6.00 -1.04 8.48
N ARG A 134 6.61 0.09 8.85
CA ARG A 134 6.50 0.69 10.17
C ARG A 134 5.90 2.07 10.09
N ILE A 135 5.14 2.41 11.12
CA ILE A 135 4.73 3.79 11.37
C ILE A 135 6.00 4.61 11.68
N PRO A 136 6.20 5.78 11.04
CA PRO A 136 7.35 6.63 11.32
C PRO A 136 7.40 7.02 12.80
N ALA A 137 8.60 7.09 13.37
CA ALA A 137 8.79 7.38 14.80
C ALA A 137 8.34 8.80 15.18
N ASP A 138 8.25 9.71 14.22
CA ASP A 138 7.80 11.09 14.36
C ASP A 138 6.34 11.29 13.90
N TYR A 139 5.62 10.20 13.65
CA TYR A 139 4.18 10.25 13.45
C TYR A 139 3.49 10.60 14.78
N PRO A 140 2.57 11.58 14.82
CA PRO A 140 1.79 11.85 16.01
C PRO A 140 0.80 10.70 16.22
N LEU A 141 1.20 9.71 17.00
CA LEU A 141 0.26 8.74 17.57
C LEU A 141 -0.55 9.54 18.61
N ASP A 142 -1.83 9.74 18.34
CA ASP A 142 -2.74 10.04 19.45
C ASP A 142 -2.67 8.83 20.39
N ASP A 143 -2.53 9.08 21.69
CA ASP A 143 -2.51 8.01 22.71
C ASP A 143 -3.74 7.12 22.49
N LEU A 144 -3.55 5.93 21.92
CA LEU A 144 -4.59 4.90 21.72
C LEU A 144 -5.00 4.25 23.05
N ASP A 145 -4.95 5.01 24.14
CA ASP A 145 -5.34 4.63 25.48
C ASP A 145 -6.59 5.43 25.89
N GLU A 146 -7.77 4.89 25.55
CA GLU A 146 -8.92 4.85 26.47
C GLU A 146 -9.83 3.64 26.20
#